data_AF-A0A6L8NEX9-F1
#
_entry.id   AF-A0A6L8NEX9-F1
#
_cell.length_a   1.000
_cell.length_b   1.000
_cell.length_c   1.000
_cell.angle_alpha   90.00
_cell.angle_beta   90.00
_cell.angle_gamma   90.00
#
_symmetry.space_group_name_H-M   'P 1'
#
loop_
_entity.id
_entity.type
_entity.pdbx_description
1 polymer ?
#
loop_
_entity_poly.entity_id
_entity_poly.type
_entity_poly.pdbx_seq_one_letter_code
_entity_poly.pdbx_strand_id
1 'polypeptide(L)'
;MSTSTEPDYRLDGFTAATAEVERDFFHATISDDSFVPLAAHHSPDDRDSYLLFFDQSATWGIPGSPAYVALHLTRDAELGTFRFSQETHPLVPLGQRWLIEQGCPPEGIGLTNTHGLQPADPLTTLLENRLRTGPEDRMKVLDHYTNDEETWALLHDTDPASAELPFRVFLEEVSFQENTYTVREGAFATADAADDWLSDRDTPLPPAPALSRAEALAS
;
A
#
# COMPACT_ATOMS: atom_id res chain seq x y z
N MET A 1 2.58 -7.55 29.51
CA MET A 1 1.53 -6.60 29.08
C MET A 1 1.14 -7.06 27.70
N SER A 2 -0.06 -7.62 27.54
CA SER A 2 -0.54 -8.03 26.23
C SER A 2 -0.86 -6.76 25.46
N THR A 3 -0.02 -6.37 24.51
CA THR A 3 -0.42 -5.45 23.45
C THR A 3 -1.50 -6.18 22.66
N SER A 4 -2.73 -5.66 22.63
CA SER A 4 -3.73 -6.22 21.73
C SER A 4 -3.18 -6.16 20.32
N THR A 5 -3.18 -7.29 19.61
CA THR A 5 -2.83 -7.38 18.19
C THR A 5 -3.94 -6.84 17.31
N GLU A 6 -5.10 -6.55 17.90
CA GLU A 6 -6.30 -6.08 17.21
C GLU A 6 -6.16 -4.61 16.79
N PRO A 7 -6.77 -4.21 15.66
CA PRO A 7 -6.85 -2.81 15.25
C PRO A 7 -7.46 -1.88 16.31
N ASP A 8 -6.79 -0.76 16.62
CA ASP A 8 -7.34 0.31 17.46
C ASP A 8 -8.14 1.31 16.60
N TYR A 9 -9.44 1.06 16.42
CA TYR A 9 -10.33 1.95 15.65
C TYR A 9 -10.75 3.22 16.39
N ARG A 10 -10.61 3.26 17.73
CA ARG A 10 -11.08 4.34 18.62
C ARG A 10 -12.55 4.73 18.44
N LEU A 11 -13.44 3.74 18.44
CA LEU A 11 -14.89 3.94 18.25
C LEU A 11 -15.72 3.83 19.54
N ASP A 12 -15.08 3.72 20.70
CA ASP A 12 -15.77 3.69 21.99
C ASP A 12 -16.66 4.93 22.16
N GLY A 13 -17.97 4.72 22.34
CA GLY A 13 -18.96 5.78 22.47
C GLY A 13 -19.46 6.39 21.15
N PHE A 14 -19.01 5.86 20.00
CA PHE A 14 -19.51 6.25 18.68
C PHE A 14 -20.38 5.16 18.08
N THR A 15 -21.33 5.58 17.25
CA THR A 15 -22.15 4.70 16.42
C THR A 15 -21.94 5.03 14.94
N ALA A 16 -22.23 4.10 14.04
CA ALA A 16 -22.16 4.42 12.62
C ALA A 16 -23.17 5.53 12.28
N ALA A 17 -22.77 6.50 11.46
CA ALA A 17 -23.63 7.63 11.15
C ALA A 17 -24.92 7.26 10.38
N THR A 18 -24.91 6.10 9.72
CA THR A 18 -26.07 5.51 9.05
C THR A 18 -25.99 3.98 9.14
N ALA A 19 -27.11 3.29 8.90
CA ALA A 19 -27.13 1.83 8.81
C ALA A 19 -26.30 1.29 7.62
N GLU A 20 -26.12 2.09 6.57
CA GLU A 20 -25.23 1.75 5.45
C GLU A 20 -23.77 1.77 5.90
N VAL A 21 -23.35 2.82 6.61
CA VAL A 21 -22.00 2.90 7.21
C VAL A 21 -21.77 1.75 8.18
N GLU A 22 -22.77 1.36 8.98
CA GLU A 22 -22.66 0.24 9.92
C GLU A 22 -22.40 -1.08 9.18
N ARG A 23 -23.22 -1.37 8.17
CA ARG A 23 -23.11 -2.59 7.37
C ARG A 23 -21.78 -2.63 6.63
N ASP A 24 -21.39 -1.53 5.98
CA ASP A 24 -20.19 -1.47 5.18
C ASP A 24 -18.94 -1.57 6.07
N PHE A 25 -18.96 -0.95 7.26
CA PHE A 25 -17.90 -1.09 8.25
C PHE A 25 -17.80 -2.53 8.77
N PHE A 26 -18.92 -3.18 9.07
CA PHE A 26 -18.93 -4.58 9.45
C PHE A 26 -18.31 -5.48 8.38
N HIS A 27 -18.59 -5.24 7.10
CA HIS A 27 -17.97 -6.01 6.01
C HIS A 27 -16.48 -5.71 5.86
N ALA A 28 -16.08 -4.46 6.01
CA ALA A 28 -14.69 -4.00 5.99
C ALA A 28 -13.84 -4.66 7.09
N THR A 29 -14.41 -4.89 8.26
CA THR A 29 -13.70 -5.37 9.45
C THR A 29 -14.09 -6.79 9.85
N ILE A 30 -14.78 -7.55 8.99
CA ILE A 30 -15.24 -8.91 9.32
C ILE A 30 -14.08 -9.88 9.61
N SER A 31 -12.89 -9.56 9.10
CA SER A 31 -11.64 -10.31 9.23
C SER A 31 -10.57 -9.53 9.99
N ASP A 32 -10.98 -8.60 10.88
CA ASP A 32 -10.03 -7.78 11.64
C ASP A 32 -9.16 -8.60 12.61
N ASP A 33 -9.60 -9.78 13.00
CA ASP A 33 -8.81 -10.79 13.71
C ASP A 33 -7.60 -11.32 12.92
N SER A 34 -7.64 -11.17 11.59
CA SER A 34 -6.59 -11.53 10.64
C SER A 34 -5.76 -10.34 10.18
N PHE A 35 -6.09 -9.12 10.65
CA PHE A 35 -5.33 -7.92 10.33
C PHE A 35 -4.12 -7.78 11.25
N VAL A 36 -2.96 -7.57 10.63
CA VAL A 36 -1.72 -7.20 11.32
C VAL A 36 -1.53 -5.69 11.14
N PRO A 37 -1.58 -4.89 12.22
CA PRO A 37 -1.31 -3.45 12.15
C PRO A 37 0.11 -3.16 11.66
N LEU A 38 0.22 -2.41 10.56
CA LEU A 38 1.49 -1.97 10.00
C LEU A 38 1.81 -0.53 10.38
N ALA A 39 0.81 0.35 10.39
CA ALA A 39 0.92 1.74 10.81
C ALA A 39 -0.43 2.26 11.33
N ALA A 40 -0.38 3.20 12.26
CA ALA A 40 -1.56 3.89 12.77
C ALA A 40 -1.21 5.35 13.10
N HIS A 41 -2.04 6.27 12.61
CA HIS A 41 -1.99 7.69 12.95
C HIS A 41 -3.36 8.15 13.42
N HIS A 42 -3.41 8.87 14.54
CA HIS A 42 -4.63 9.50 15.04
C HIS A 42 -4.41 10.99 15.12
N SER A 43 -5.37 11.78 14.63
CA SER A 43 -5.27 13.23 14.67
C SER A 43 -5.22 13.74 16.12
N PRO A 44 -4.58 14.89 16.40
CA PRO A 44 -4.46 15.41 17.77
C PRO A 44 -5.78 15.68 18.49
N ASP A 45 -6.85 15.96 17.74
CA ASP A 45 -8.21 16.15 18.23
C ASP A 45 -9.03 14.85 18.27
N ASP A 46 -8.40 13.71 17.95
CA ASP A 46 -8.97 12.37 17.85
C ASP A 46 -10.16 12.29 16.87
N ARG A 47 -10.31 13.26 15.97
CA ARG A 47 -11.35 13.27 14.94
C ARG A 47 -11.09 12.22 13.86
N ASP A 48 -9.84 12.04 13.45
CA ASP A 48 -9.47 11.17 12.33
C ASP A 48 -8.52 10.06 12.79
N SER A 49 -8.75 8.83 12.31
CA SER A 49 -7.79 7.73 12.40
C SER A 49 -7.41 7.25 11.01
N TYR A 50 -6.13 7.07 10.76
CA TYR A 50 -5.54 6.56 9.53
C TYR A 50 -4.80 5.27 9.87
N LEU A 51 -5.25 4.16 9.32
CA LEU A 51 -4.79 2.83 9.69
C LEU A 51 -4.34 2.08 8.43
N LEU A 52 -3.23 1.36 8.54
CA LEU A 52 -2.72 0.47 7.50
C LEU A 52 -2.50 -0.92 8.09
N PHE A 53 -3.08 -1.92 7.43
CA PHE A 53 -3.03 -3.31 7.85
C PHE A 53 -2.44 -4.19 6.76
N PHE A 54 -1.83 -5.29 7.17
CA PHE A 54 -1.65 -6.48 6.34
C PHE A 54 -2.76 -7.48 6.68
N ASP A 55 -3.56 -7.86 5.69
CA ASP A 55 -4.61 -8.86 5.82
C ASP A 55 -4.05 -10.25 5.56
N GLN A 56 -3.83 -11.02 6.64
CA GLN A 56 -3.34 -12.39 6.54
C GLN A 56 -4.33 -13.34 5.88
N SER A 57 -5.60 -12.94 5.79
CA SER A 57 -6.64 -13.75 5.17
C SER A 57 -6.70 -13.60 3.65
N ALA A 58 -6.05 -12.58 3.07
CA ALA A 58 -6.10 -12.26 1.65
C ALA A 58 -5.65 -13.44 0.77
N THR A 59 -4.69 -14.26 1.24
CA THR A 59 -4.21 -15.46 0.53
C THR A 59 -5.25 -16.58 0.45
N TRP A 60 -6.26 -16.58 1.32
CA TRP A 60 -7.39 -17.52 1.30
C TRP A 60 -8.60 -17.01 0.50
N GLY A 61 -8.53 -15.75 0.03
CA GLY A 61 -9.58 -15.09 -0.75
C GLY A 61 -9.47 -15.38 -2.25
N ILE A 62 -9.57 -14.32 -3.06
CA ILE A 62 -9.36 -14.43 -4.51
C ILE A 62 -7.85 -14.45 -4.76
N PRO A 63 -7.32 -15.47 -5.47
CA PRO A 63 -5.89 -15.49 -5.82
C PRO A 63 -5.47 -14.20 -6.53
N GLY A 64 -4.33 -13.63 -6.12
CA GLY A 64 -3.85 -12.36 -6.65
C GLY A 64 -4.39 -11.11 -5.96
N SER A 65 -5.35 -11.23 -5.04
CA SER A 65 -5.91 -10.08 -4.33
C SER A 65 -4.85 -9.28 -3.55
N PRO A 66 -5.00 -7.95 -3.48
CA PRO A 66 -4.08 -7.14 -2.71
C PRO A 66 -4.24 -7.42 -1.22
N ALA A 67 -3.12 -7.50 -0.49
CA ALA A 67 -3.10 -7.89 0.91
C ALA A 67 -3.00 -6.71 1.89
N TYR A 68 -2.85 -5.46 1.41
CA TYR A 68 -2.78 -4.29 2.30
C TYR A 68 -4.10 -3.55 2.32
N VAL A 69 -4.62 -3.28 3.51
CA VAL A 69 -5.87 -2.55 3.73
C VAL A 69 -5.54 -1.20 4.34
N ALA A 70 -5.87 -0.12 3.63
CA ALA A 70 -5.79 1.24 4.12
C ALA A 70 -7.19 1.71 4.52
N LEU A 71 -7.32 2.27 5.73
CA LEU A 71 -8.61 2.65 6.31
C LEU A 71 -8.52 4.03 6.96
N HIS A 72 -9.43 4.92 6.58
CA HIS A 72 -9.59 6.25 7.17
C HIS A 72 -10.94 6.32 7.88
N LEU A 73 -10.93 6.71 9.16
CA LEU A 73 -12.11 6.92 9.99
C LEU A 73 -12.22 8.40 10.35
N THR A 74 -13.43 8.94 10.30
CA THR A 74 -13.76 10.27 10.80
C THR A 74 -14.90 10.19 11.81
N ARG A 75 -14.70 10.80 12.98
CA ARG A 75 -15.66 10.88 14.08
C ARG A 75 -16.28 12.27 14.18
N ASP A 76 -17.56 12.30 14.51
CA ASP A 76 -18.32 13.50 14.86
C ASP A 76 -18.71 13.41 16.34
N ALA A 77 -17.97 14.12 17.19
CA ALA A 77 -18.15 14.09 18.64
C ALA A 77 -19.47 14.76 19.09
N GLU A 78 -20.03 15.69 18.31
CA GLU A 78 -21.30 16.33 18.66
C GLU A 78 -22.47 15.37 18.44
N LEU A 79 -22.43 14.59 17.37
CA LEU A 79 -23.45 13.61 17.04
C LEU A 79 -23.19 12.22 17.67
N GLY A 80 -21.98 11.97 18.15
CA GLY A 80 -21.55 10.64 18.61
C GLY A 80 -21.55 9.61 17.48
N THR A 81 -21.19 10.04 16.27
CA THR A 81 -21.21 9.17 15.07
C THR A 81 -19.87 9.07 14.36
N PHE A 82 -19.66 8.02 13.57
CA PHE A 82 -18.48 7.87 12.71
C PHE A 82 -18.85 7.58 11.24
N ARG A 83 -17.89 7.86 10.35
CA ARG A 83 -17.83 7.44 8.94
C ARG A 83 -16.45 6.87 8.66
N PHE A 84 -16.34 6.11 7.58
CA PHE A 84 -15.05 5.57 7.15
C PHE A 84 -14.95 5.53 5.63
N SER A 85 -13.73 5.37 5.15
CA SER A 85 -13.38 4.99 3.78
C SER A 85 -12.26 3.97 3.84
N GLN A 86 -12.18 3.08 2.86
CA GLN A 86 -11.11 2.10 2.78
C GLN A 86 -10.74 1.82 1.33
N GLU A 87 -9.49 1.41 1.12
CA GLU A 87 -9.03 0.80 -0.12
C GLU A 87 -8.05 -0.35 0.18
N THR A 88 -7.99 -1.31 -0.74
CA THR A 88 -6.98 -2.37 -0.72
C THR A 88 -5.91 -2.08 -1.75
N HIS A 89 -4.64 -2.34 -1.40
CA HIS A 89 -3.49 -2.00 -2.23
C HIS A 89 -2.51 -3.16 -2.32
N PRO A 90 -1.84 -3.33 -3.49
CA PRO A 90 -0.86 -4.40 -3.67
C PRO A 90 0.45 -4.10 -2.94
N LEU A 91 0.80 -2.83 -2.74
CA LEU A 91 2.05 -2.43 -2.10
C LEU A 91 1.77 -1.48 -0.93
N VAL A 92 2.48 -1.67 0.18
CA VAL A 92 2.47 -0.77 1.35
C VAL A 92 2.53 0.71 0.97
N PRO A 93 3.49 1.20 0.15
CA PRO A 93 3.58 2.62 -0.18
C PRO A 93 2.36 3.17 -0.93
N LEU A 94 1.60 2.33 -1.64
CA LEU A 94 0.34 2.76 -2.29
C LEU A 94 -0.77 2.98 -1.27
N GLY A 95 -0.89 2.12 -0.25
CA GLY A 95 -1.82 2.34 0.86
C GLY A 95 -1.44 3.54 1.72
N GLN A 96 -0.14 3.76 1.98
CA GLN A 96 0.32 4.97 2.65
C GLN A 96 0.00 6.23 1.85
N ARG A 97 0.19 6.18 0.52
CA ARG A 97 -0.17 7.28 -0.37
C ARG A 97 -1.66 7.59 -0.30
N TRP A 98 -2.52 6.59 -0.39
CA TRP A 98 -3.97 6.78 -0.28
C TRP A 98 -4.36 7.44 1.05
N LEU A 99 -3.75 7.04 2.17
CA LEU A 99 -3.98 7.68 3.47
C LEU A 99 -3.50 9.13 3.51
N ILE A 100 -2.37 9.45 2.86
CA ILE A 100 -1.88 10.82 2.71
C ILE A 100 -2.88 11.66 1.90
N GLU A 101 -3.44 11.09 0.82
CA GLU A 101 -4.49 11.72 0.01
C GLU A 101 -5.78 11.94 0.83
N GLN A 102 -6.08 11.09 1.82
CA GLN A 102 -7.17 11.31 2.80
C GLN A 102 -6.85 12.39 3.86
N GLY A 103 -5.63 12.93 3.90
CA GLY A 103 -5.22 13.98 4.83
C GLY A 103 -4.28 13.54 5.96
N CYS A 104 -3.78 12.29 5.95
CA CYS A 104 -2.76 11.86 6.90
C CYS A 104 -1.44 12.61 6.66
N PRO A 105 -0.78 13.14 7.71
CA PRO A 105 0.57 13.67 7.56
C PRO A 105 1.55 12.55 7.11
N PRO A 106 2.42 12.78 6.12
CA PRO A 106 3.34 11.77 5.60
C PRO A 106 4.28 11.14 6.64
N GLU A 107 4.65 11.90 7.67
CA GLU A 107 5.44 11.43 8.81
C GLU A 107 4.63 10.63 9.84
N GLY A 108 3.30 10.74 9.81
CA GLY A 108 2.39 10.07 10.75
C GLY A 108 2.14 8.60 10.42
N ILE A 109 2.31 8.19 9.16
CA ILE A 109 1.98 6.85 8.67
C ILE A 109 3.22 5.99 8.36
N GLY A 110 4.33 6.23 9.07
CA GLY A 110 5.50 5.35 9.03
C GLY A 110 5.18 3.97 9.60
N LEU A 111 5.82 2.92 9.06
CA LEU A 111 5.62 1.57 9.57
C LEU A 111 6.09 1.47 11.02
N THR A 112 5.20 1.00 11.90
CA THR A 112 5.45 0.86 13.34
C THR A 112 5.85 -0.56 13.72
N ASN A 113 5.60 -1.54 12.83
CA ASN A 113 5.95 -2.93 13.09
C ASN A 113 7.46 -3.17 12.89
N THR A 114 8.20 -3.12 14.00
CA THR A 114 9.64 -3.41 14.06
C THR A 114 9.99 -4.89 13.90
N HIS A 115 8.99 -5.76 13.68
CA HIS A 115 9.16 -7.21 13.56
C HIS A 115 8.76 -7.75 12.17
N GLY A 116 8.34 -6.87 11.25
CA GLY A 116 8.08 -7.24 9.85
C GLY A 116 9.35 -7.37 9.01
N LEU A 117 9.18 -7.83 7.76
CA LEU A 117 10.24 -7.83 6.75
C LEU A 117 10.82 -6.41 6.59
N GLN A 118 12.12 -6.33 6.33
CA GLN A 118 12.81 -5.05 6.14
C GLN A 118 13.24 -4.86 4.68
N PRO A 119 13.28 -3.62 4.16
CA PRO A 119 13.88 -3.34 2.86
C PRO A 119 15.31 -3.91 2.81
N ALA A 120 15.61 -4.70 1.79
CA ALA A 120 16.92 -5.34 1.66
C ALA A 120 18.03 -4.34 1.27
N ASP A 121 17.67 -3.23 0.62
CA ASP A 121 18.61 -2.26 0.07
C ASP A 121 18.05 -0.82 0.01
N PRO A 122 18.94 0.19 -0.13
CA PRO A 122 18.52 1.59 -0.24
C PRO A 122 17.65 1.90 -1.47
N LEU A 123 17.77 1.10 -2.54
CA LEU A 123 16.97 1.27 -3.75
C LEU A 123 15.49 0.95 -3.48
N THR A 124 15.22 -0.11 -2.73
CA THR A 124 13.88 -0.48 -2.26
C THR A 124 13.25 0.69 -1.52
N THR A 125 13.93 1.24 -0.52
CA THR A 125 13.45 2.40 0.24
C THR A 125 13.24 3.64 -0.65
N LEU A 126 14.08 3.86 -1.66
CA LEU A 126 13.92 4.98 -2.59
C LEU A 126 12.64 4.82 -3.43
N LEU A 127 12.39 3.63 -3.97
CA LEU A 127 11.21 3.34 -4.79
C LEU A 127 9.92 3.39 -3.98
N GLU A 128 9.92 2.86 -2.75
CA GLU A 128 8.78 2.97 -1.84
C GLU A 128 8.46 4.43 -1.52
N ASN A 129 9.48 5.24 -1.24
CA ASN A 129 9.29 6.67 -1.01
C ASN A 129 8.72 7.36 -2.25
N ARG A 130 9.19 7.02 -3.45
CA ARG A 130 8.65 7.58 -4.70
C ARG A 130 7.18 7.23 -4.90
N LEU A 131 6.78 5.98 -4.61
CA LEU A 131 5.38 5.56 -4.67
C LEU A 131 4.53 6.29 -3.62
N ARG A 132 5.05 6.41 -2.39
CA ARG A 132 4.37 7.01 -1.24
C ARG A 132 4.14 8.52 -1.37
N THR A 133 5.12 9.26 -1.88
CA THR A 133 5.10 10.74 -1.87
C THR A 133 5.04 11.37 -3.27
N GLY A 134 4.89 10.55 -4.32
CA GLY A 134 4.71 11.02 -5.67
C GLY A 134 3.48 11.94 -5.81
N PRO A 135 3.46 12.88 -6.77
CA PRO A 135 2.32 13.76 -6.99
C PRO A 135 1.00 12.99 -7.16
N GLU A 136 -0.08 13.53 -6.61
CA GLU A 136 -1.46 13.08 -6.81
C GLU A 136 -1.74 12.91 -8.32
N ASP A 137 -2.49 11.88 -8.71
CA ASP A 137 -2.82 11.51 -10.11
C ASP A 137 -1.64 11.15 -11.05
N ARG A 138 -0.39 11.21 -10.59
CA ARG A 138 0.77 10.88 -11.44
C ARG A 138 0.82 9.39 -11.79
N MET A 139 0.58 8.52 -10.82
CA MET A 139 0.79 7.08 -10.97
C MET A 139 -0.53 6.37 -10.71
N LYS A 140 -1.13 5.82 -11.76
CA LYS A 140 -2.41 5.12 -11.69
C LYS A 140 -2.19 3.62 -11.73
N VAL A 141 -2.63 2.88 -10.72
CA VAL A 141 -2.64 1.40 -10.75
C VAL A 141 -3.61 0.92 -11.83
N LEU A 142 -3.12 0.05 -12.71
CA LEU A 142 -3.89 -0.58 -13.79
C LEU A 142 -4.24 -2.02 -13.45
N ASP A 143 -3.26 -2.76 -12.94
CA ASP A 143 -3.40 -4.16 -12.58
C ASP A 143 -2.37 -4.53 -11.50
N HIS A 144 -2.60 -5.65 -10.82
CA HIS A 144 -1.71 -6.16 -9.79
C HIS A 144 -1.95 -7.64 -9.53
N TYR A 145 -0.99 -8.31 -8.91
CA TYR A 145 -1.16 -9.67 -8.42
C TYR A 145 -0.23 -9.94 -7.24
N THR A 146 -0.75 -10.64 -6.24
CA THR A 146 -0.03 -11.07 -5.03
C THR A 146 -0.06 -12.58 -4.89
N ASN A 147 1.10 -13.17 -4.56
CA ASN A 147 1.25 -14.53 -4.05
C ASN A 147 2.15 -14.53 -2.79
N ASP A 148 2.50 -15.72 -2.29
CA ASP A 148 3.25 -15.86 -1.02
C ASP A 148 4.69 -15.31 -1.07
N GLU A 149 5.31 -15.28 -2.24
CA GLU A 149 6.72 -14.91 -2.41
C GLU A 149 6.88 -13.55 -3.09
N GLU A 150 5.82 -13.06 -3.74
CA GLU A 150 5.92 -11.93 -4.65
C GLU A 150 4.60 -11.17 -4.78
N THR A 151 4.72 -9.84 -4.89
CA THR A 151 3.66 -8.97 -5.39
C THR A 151 4.14 -8.10 -6.54
N TRP A 152 3.33 -7.94 -7.58
CA TRP A 152 3.58 -6.91 -8.59
C TRP A 152 2.39 -5.97 -8.75
N ALA A 153 2.69 -4.73 -9.15
CA ALA A 153 1.71 -3.73 -9.53
C ALA A 153 2.12 -3.07 -10.85
N LEU A 154 1.23 -3.07 -11.83
CA LEU A 154 1.37 -2.34 -13.09
C LEU A 154 0.71 -0.97 -12.95
N LEU A 155 1.48 0.08 -13.14
CA LEU A 155 1.04 1.47 -13.04
C LEU A 155 1.27 2.22 -14.36
N HIS A 156 0.42 3.21 -14.62
CA HIS A 156 0.62 4.21 -15.67
C HIS A 156 1.15 5.50 -15.04
N ASP A 157 2.38 5.90 -15.40
CA ASP A 157 3.01 7.16 -15.03
C ASP A 157 2.65 8.24 -16.06
N THR A 158 1.83 9.20 -15.65
CA THR A 158 1.33 10.30 -16.48
C THR A 158 2.32 11.47 -16.60
N ASP A 159 3.49 11.39 -15.96
CA ASP A 159 4.54 12.40 -16.11
C ASP A 159 4.98 12.51 -17.58
N PRO A 160 4.96 13.72 -18.19
CA PRO A 160 5.48 13.93 -19.54
C PRO A 160 6.92 13.44 -19.75
N ALA A 161 7.77 13.43 -18.70
CA ALA A 161 9.13 12.90 -18.76
C ALA A 161 9.17 11.36 -18.93
N SER A 162 8.08 10.67 -18.63
CA SER A 162 7.91 9.22 -18.78
C SER A 162 7.22 8.84 -20.09
N ALA A 163 6.92 9.77 -20.99
CA ALA A 163 6.07 9.53 -22.17
C ALA A 163 6.55 8.42 -23.12
N GLU A 164 7.86 8.14 -23.19
CA GLU A 164 8.40 7.05 -24.01
C GLU A 164 8.21 5.66 -23.37
N LEU A 165 8.17 5.61 -22.03
CA LEU A 165 8.02 4.39 -21.25
C LEU A 165 7.06 4.63 -20.07
N PRO A 166 5.76 4.88 -20.32
CA PRO A 166 4.83 5.35 -19.29
C PRO A 166 4.31 4.21 -18.41
N PHE A 167 4.46 2.95 -18.82
CA PHE A 167 4.00 1.81 -18.04
C PHE A 167 5.11 1.32 -17.12
N ARG A 168 4.82 1.27 -15.82
CA ARG A 168 5.77 0.92 -14.77
C ARG A 168 5.31 -0.35 -14.08
N VAL A 169 6.19 -1.34 -13.97
CA VAL A 169 5.97 -2.51 -13.13
C VAL A 169 6.76 -2.30 -11.85
N PHE A 170 6.09 -2.32 -10.69
CA PHE A 170 6.75 -2.43 -9.41
C PHE A 170 6.65 -3.87 -8.95
N LEU A 171 7.79 -4.53 -8.79
CA LEU A 171 7.92 -5.92 -8.40
C LEU A 171 8.51 -5.97 -6.99
N GLU A 172 7.74 -6.50 -6.04
CA GLU A 172 8.16 -6.82 -4.68
C GLU A 172 8.44 -8.32 -4.56
N GLU A 173 9.64 -8.68 -4.14
CA GLU A 173 10.03 -10.07 -3.88
C GLU A 173 10.45 -10.24 -2.42
N VAL A 174 9.92 -11.26 -1.76
CA VAL A 174 10.17 -11.56 -0.34
C VAL A 174 11.23 -12.64 -0.19
N SER A 175 12.21 -12.40 0.67
CA SER A 175 13.17 -13.40 1.12
C SER A 175 12.90 -13.77 2.58
N PHE A 176 12.17 -14.85 2.81
CA PHE A 176 11.91 -15.37 4.16
C PHE A 176 13.19 -15.84 4.88
N GLN A 177 14.22 -16.25 4.12
CA GLN A 177 15.49 -16.67 4.70
C GLN A 177 16.28 -15.49 5.27
N GLU A 178 16.27 -14.36 4.56
CA GLU A 178 16.98 -13.15 4.97
C GLU A 178 16.11 -12.24 5.84
N ASN A 179 14.81 -12.53 5.94
CA ASN A 179 13.80 -11.69 6.58
C ASN A 179 13.76 -10.27 5.97
N THR A 180 13.88 -10.20 4.66
CA THR A 180 13.92 -8.97 3.87
C THR A 180 12.96 -9.04 2.68
N TYR A 181 12.73 -7.90 2.03
CA TYR A 181 12.09 -7.81 0.73
C TYR A 181 12.81 -6.79 -0.15
N THR A 182 12.67 -6.94 -1.46
CA THR A 182 13.16 -5.95 -2.44
C THR A 182 12.01 -5.40 -3.23
N VAL A 183 12.12 -4.13 -3.66
CA VAL A 183 11.24 -3.54 -4.68
C VAL A 183 12.08 -3.15 -5.88
N ARG A 184 11.62 -3.48 -7.09
CA ARG A 184 12.24 -3.12 -8.37
C ARG A 184 11.23 -2.47 -9.30
N GLU A 185 11.69 -1.50 -10.09
CA GLU A 185 10.88 -0.79 -11.07
C GLU A 185 11.31 -1.17 -12.49
N GLY A 186 10.36 -1.72 -13.26
CA GLY A 186 10.48 -1.94 -14.69
C GLY A 186 9.74 -0.89 -15.50
N ALA A 187 10.13 -0.73 -16.76
CA ALA A 187 9.59 0.31 -17.65
C ALA A 187 9.27 -0.21 -19.05
N PHE A 188 8.05 0.08 -19.51
CA PHE A 188 7.51 -0.42 -20.77
C PHE A 188 6.82 0.69 -21.56
N ALA A 189 6.86 0.56 -22.89
CA ALA A 189 6.20 1.50 -23.80
C ALA A 189 4.68 1.32 -23.85
N THR A 190 4.19 0.10 -23.56
CA THR A 190 2.78 -0.30 -23.64
C THR A 190 2.42 -1.23 -22.48
N ALA A 191 1.15 -1.22 -22.04
CA ALA A 191 0.64 -2.17 -21.06
C ALA A 191 0.83 -3.63 -21.53
N ASP A 192 0.46 -3.94 -22.78
CA ASP A 192 0.60 -5.29 -23.34
C ASP A 192 2.03 -5.85 -23.23
N ALA A 193 3.05 -5.01 -23.45
CA ALA A 193 4.45 -5.42 -23.30
C ALA A 193 4.86 -5.68 -21.84
N ALA A 194 4.26 -4.97 -20.89
CA ALA A 194 4.43 -5.25 -19.47
C ALA A 194 3.73 -6.56 -19.09
N ASP A 195 2.52 -6.79 -19.59
CA ASP A 195 1.74 -8.01 -19.35
C ASP A 195 2.41 -9.25 -19.95
N ASP A 196 2.95 -9.13 -21.17
CA ASP A 196 3.73 -10.18 -21.81
C ASP A 196 4.95 -10.55 -20.95
N TRP A 197 5.67 -9.55 -20.43
CA TRP A 197 6.81 -9.79 -19.53
C TRP A 197 6.37 -10.38 -18.18
N LEU A 198 5.27 -9.92 -17.61
CA LEU A 198 4.73 -10.45 -16.35
C LEU A 198 4.31 -11.92 -16.50
N SER A 199 3.82 -12.29 -17.68
CA SER A 199 3.43 -13.65 -18.05
C SER A 199 4.63 -14.55 -18.34
N ASP A 200 5.69 -13.99 -18.93
CA ASP A 200 6.91 -14.69 -19.34
C ASP A 200 8.17 -13.89 -18.94
N ARG A 201 8.73 -14.25 -17.79
CA ARG A 201 9.87 -13.56 -17.15
C ARG A 201 11.23 -14.15 -17.52
N ASP A 202 11.33 -14.76 -18.69
CA ASP A 202 12.57 -15.35 -19.21
C ASP A 202 13.66 -14.31 -19.52
N THR A 203 13.32 -13.02 -19.45
CA THR A 203 14.26 -11.90 -19.60
C THR A 203 14.30 -11.02 -18.36
N PRO A 204 15.45 -10.39 -18.04
CA PRO A 204 15.54 -9.44 -16.92
C PRO A 204 14.53 -8.31 -17.04
N LEU A 205 14.02 -7.83 -15.90
CA LEU A 205 13.12 -6.68 -15.82
C LEU A 205 13.75 -5.47 -16.56
N PRO A 206 13.09 -4.92 -17.60
CA PRO A 206 13.62 -3.77 -18.33
C PRO A 206 13.79 -2.55 -17.42
N PRO A 207 14.99 -1.95 -17.33
CA PRO A 207 15.27 -0.92 -16.32
C PRO A 207 14.49 0.38 -16.57
N ALA A 208 14.03 1.01 -15.50
CA ALA A 208 13.40 2.33 -15.60
C ALA A 208 14.44 3.45 -15.82
N PRO A 209 14.15 4.46 -16.68
CA PRO A 209 15.12 5.53 -16.99
C PRO A 209 15.60 6.32 -15.77
N ALA A 210 14.74 6.53 -14.76
CA ALA A 210 15.11 7.24 -13.53
C ALA A 210 16.15 6.46 -12.69
N LEU A 211 16.14 5.12 -12.76
CA LEU A 211 17.10 4.26 -12.07
C LEU A 211 18.48 4.32 -12.70
N SER A 212 18.57 4.36 -14.03
CA SER A 212 19.85 4.44 -14.74
C SER A 212 20.70 5.66 -14.33
N ARG A 213 20.06 6.76 -13.89
CA ARG A 213 20.76 7.96 -13.43
C ARG A 213 21.20 7.89 -11.97
N ALA A 214 20.42 7.23 -11.10
CA ALA A 214 20.77 7.04 -9.69
C ALA A 214 21.86 5.98 -9.52
N GLU A 215 21.79 4.88 -10.29
CA GLU A 215 22.81 3.83 -10.34
C GLU A 215 24.15 4.38 -10.89
N ALA A 216 24.10 5.25 -11.91
CA ALA A 216 25.28 5.93 -12.45
C ALA A 216 25.92 6.96 -11.50
N LEU A 217 25.22 7.39 -10.45
CA LEU A 217 25.74 8.30 -9.41
C LEU A 217 26.22 7.56 -8.16
N ALA A 218 25.93 6.26 -8.04
CA ALA A 218 26.35 5.39 -6.94
C ALA A 218 27.55 4.49 -7.30
N SER A 219 28.02 4.54 -8.57
CA SER A 219 29.22 3.87 -9.08
C SER A 219 30.39 4.83 -9.24
#